data_AF-A0A344UV15-F1
#
_entry.id   AF-A0A344UV15-F1
#
_cell.length_a   1.000
_cell.length_b   1.000
_cell.length_c   1.000
_cell.angle_alpha   90.00
_cell.angle_beta   90.00
_cell.angle_gamma   90.00
#
_symmetry.space_group_name_H-M   'P 1'
#
loop_
_entity.id
_entity.type
_entity.pdbx_description
1 polymer ?
#
loop_
_entity_poly.entity_id
_entity_poly.type
_entity_poly.pdbx_seq_one_letter_code
_entity_poly.pdbx_strand_id
1 'polypeptide(L)' 'MPSFQQPLDPSQLDRIESKLDAIIAALAIPVDLPPAPQPSTMDQDLRSIRMQEGPIQAIKRCREMTGWGLKEAKLYVEAL' A
#
# COMPACT_ATOMS: atom_id res chain seq x y z
N MET A 1 11.26 -3.55 30.20
CA MET A 1 10.60 -3.36 28.90
C MET A 1 11.22 -4.37 27.95
N PRO A 2 10.53 -5.48 27.56
CA PRO A 2 11.14 -6.51 26.72
C PRO A 2 11.24 -6.02 25.27
N SER A 3 12.46 -5.96 24.75
CA SER A 3 12.79 -5.63 23.36
C SER A 3 12.43 -6.80 22.43
N PHE A 4 11.43 -6.63 21.56
CA PHE A 4 10.95 -7.64 20.61
C PHE A 4 11.59 -7.54 19.22
N GLN A 5 12.92 -7.39 19.14
CA GLN A 5 13.59 -7.36 17.84
C GLN A 5 14.82 -8.28 17.84
N GLN A 6 14.58 -9.59 17.82
CA GLN A 6 15.54 -10.53 17.24
C GLN A 6 15.44 -10.42 15.71
N PRO A 7 16.56 -10.33 14.97
CA PRO A 7 16.53 -10.46 13.52
C PRO A 7 15.98 -11.84 13.17
N LEU A 8 14.98 -11.92 12.30
CA LEU A 8 14.46 -13.22 11.84
C LEU A 8 15.59 -13.96 11.13
N ASP A 9 16.02 -15.10 11.69
CA ASP A 9 16.92 -16.02 11.01
C ASP A 9 16.26 -16.48 9.68
N PRO A 10 17.02 -16.62 8.58
CA PRO A 10 16.45 -16.97 7.26
C PRO A 10 15.69 -18.30 7.28
N SER A 11 16.11 -19.25 8.13
CA SER A 11 15.40 -20.52 8.33
C SER A 11 14.05 -20.37 9.04
N GLN A 12 13.84 -19.30 9.82
CA GLN A 12 12.52 -19.01 10.39
C GLN A 12 11.57 -18.43 9.34
N LEU A 13 12.10 -17.66 8.37
CA LEU A 13 11.33 -17.11 7.26
C LEU A 13 10.78 -18.22 6.35
N ASP A 14 11.64 -19.17 5.96
CA ASP A 14 11.28 -20.35 5.14
C ASP A 14 10.19 -21.21 5.81
N ARG A 15 10.29 -21.37 7.14
CA ARG A 15 9.30 -22.11 7.93
C ARG A 15 7.98 -21.36 8.07
N ILE A 16 8.00 -20.02 8.06
CA ILE A 16 6.79 -19.18 8.03
C ILE A 16 6.11 -19.29 6.67
N GLU A 17 6.86 -19.20 5.57
CA GLU A 17 6.35 -19.34 4.20
C GLU A 17 5.69 -20.71 3.99
N SER A 18 6.39 -21.79 4.33
CA SER A 18 5.85 -23.16 4.21
C SER A 18 4.58 -23.37 5.04
N LYS A 19 4.48 -22.74 6.23
CA LYS A 19 3.26 -22.80 7.05
C LYS A 19 2.12 -21.99 6.45
N LEU A 20 2.42 -20.85 5.84
CA LEU A 20 1.42 -19.99 5.23
C LEU A 20 0.77 -20.68 4.03
N ASP A 21 1.56 -21.32 3.16
CA ASP A 21 1.07 -22.13 2.03
C ASP A 21 0.16 -23.28 2.48
N ALA A 22 0.57 -24.00 3.54
CA ALA A 22 -0.23 -25.10 4.10
C ALA A 22 -1.58 -24.63 4.67
N ILE A 23 -1.63 -23.44 5.27
CA ILE A 23 -2.86 -22.84 5.80
C ILE A 23 -3.79 -22.40 4.66
N ILE A 24 -3.23 -21.75 3.62
CA ILE A 24 -4.00 -21.33 2.44
C ILE A 24 -4.63 -22.54 1.74
N ALA A 25 -3.86 -23.62 1.58
CA ALA A 25 -4.35 -24.87 0.98
C ALA A 25 -5.42 -25.57 1.84
N ALA A 26 -5.27 -25.58 3.17
CA ALA A 26 -6.18 -26.26 4.08
C ALA A 26 -7.52 -25.53 4.29
N LEU A 27 -7.53 -24.19 4.21
CA LEU A 27 -8.74 -23.40 4.41
C LEU A 27 -9.59 -23.27 3.14
N ALA A 28 -9.12 -23.79 2.00
CA ALA A 28 -9.77 -23.67 0.70
C ALA A 28 -10.32 -22.26 0.45
N ILE A 29 -9.57 -21.23 0.90
CA ILE A 29 -9.95 -19.84 0.68
C ILE A 29 -9.75 -19.63 -0.82
N PRO A 30 -10.80 -19.45 -1.63
CA PRO A 30 -10.59 -18.87 -2.94
C PRO A 30 -10.03 -17.48 -2.63
N VAL A 31 -8.74 -17.28 -2.81
CA VAL A 31 -8.14 -15.94 -2.86
C VAL A 31 -8.56 -15.34 -4.21
N ASP A 32 -9.88 -15.26 -4.42
CA ASP A 32 -10.52 -14.36 -5.37
C ASP A 32 -10.53 -12.98 -4.72
N LEU A 33 -9.34 -12.56 -4.28
CA LEU A 33 -9.13 -11.19 -3.91
C LEU A 33 -9.17 -10.45 -5.24
N PRO A 34 -10.18 -9.58 -5.50
CA PRO A 34 -10.15 -8.76 -6.70
C PRO A 34 -8.75 -8.15 -6.74
N PRO A 35 -8.05 -8.18 -7.89
CA PRO A 35 -6.71 -7.64 -7.97
C PRO A 35 -6.79 -6.26 -7.37
N ALA A 36 -6.12 -6.06 -6.22
CA ALA A 36 -6.17 -4.79 -5.52
C ALA A 36 -5.90 -3.73 -6.60
N PRO A 37 -6.75 -2.69 -6.74
CA PRO A 37 -6.60 -1.72 -7.81
C PRO A 37 -5.15 -1.29 -7.79
N GLN A 38 -4.42 -1.71 -8.83
CA GLN A 38 -2.97 -1.61 -8.83
C GLN A 38 -2.71 -0.11 -8.75
N PRO A 39 -2.11 0.39 -7.66
CA PRO A 39 -1.91 1.82 -7.54
C PRO A 39 -1.05 2.22 -8.73
N SER A 40 -1.57 3.12 -9.55
CA SER A 40 -0.80 3.71 -10.64
C SER A 40 0.45 4.34 -10.02
N THR A 41 1.54 4.48 -10.78
CA THR A 41 2.74 5.18 -10.32
C THR A 41 2.40 6.56 -9.72
N MET A 42 1.43 7.23 -10.35
CA MET A 42 0.79 8.46 -9.87
C MET A 42 0.20 8.35 -8.45
N ASP A 43 -0.56 7.29 -8.17
CA ASP A 43 -1.22 7.08 -6.87
C ASP A 43 -0.19 6.87 -5.76
N GLN A 44 0.88 6.15 -6.08
CA GLN A 44 1.96 5.89 -5.16
C GLN A 44 2.79 7.14 -4.86
N ASP A 45 3.07 7.96 -5.87
CA ASP A 45 3.72 9.26 -5.71
C ASP A 45 2.87 10.21 -4.84
N LEU A 46 1.57 10.33 -5.15
CA LEU A 46 0.66 11.19 -4.40
C LEU A 46 0.49 10.75 -2.95
N ARG A 47 0.41 9.43 -2.68
CA ARG A 47 0.39 8.90 -1.30
C ARG A 47 1.67 9.23 -0.54
N SER A 48 2.82 9.11 -1.21
CA SER A 48 4.13 9.41 -0.61
C SER A 48 4.22 10.89 -0.22
N ILE A 49 3.84 11.79 -1.13
CA ILE A 49 3.80 13.24 -0.89
C ILE A 49 2.80 13.57 0.22
N ARG A 50 1.61 12.95 0.22
CA ARG A 50 0.61 13.16 1.26
C ARG A 50 1.12 12.79 2.65
N MET A 51 1.90 11.72 2.76
CA MET A 51 2.50 11.28 4.03
C MET A 51 3.69 12.15 4.46
N GLN A 52 4.53 12.61 3.53
CA GLN A 52 5.73 13.38 3.86
C GLN A 52 5.47 14.89 4.01
N GLU A 53 4.75 15.49 3.05
CA GLU A 53 4.57 16.93 2.94
C GLU A 53 3.14 17.39 3.30
N GLY A 54 2.18 16.45 3.27
CA GLY A 54 0.80 16.68 3.65
C GLY A 54 -0.18 16.81 2.46
N PRO A 55 -1.49 16.90 2.76
CA PRO A 55 -2.54 16.80 1.74
C PRO A 55 -2.54 17.98 0.74
N ILE A 56 -2.16 19.19 1.17
CA ILE A 56 -2.12 20.36 0.30
C ILE A 56 -1.09 20.17 -0.82
N GLN A 57 0.07 19.61 -0.49
CA GLN A 57 1.15 19.40 -1.44
C GLN A 57 0.81 18.28 -2.44
N ALA A 58 0.18 17.20 -1.97
CA ALA A 58 -0.33 16.15 -2.84
C ALA A 58 -1.38 16.69 -3.83
N ILE A 59 -2.29 17.57 -3.39
CA ILE A 59 -3.27 18.21 -4.28
C ILE A 59 -2.57 19.09 -5.33
N LYS A 60 -1.55 19.87 -4.95
CA LYS A 60 -0.76 20.66 -5.91
C LYS A 60 -0.12 19.74 -6.97
N ARG A 61 0.54 18.67 -6.53
CA ARG A 61 1.21 17.75 -7.45
C ARG A 61 0.23 17.03 -8.38
N CYS A 62 -0.91 16.63 -7.83
CA CYS A 62 -2.01 16.04 -8.61
C CYS A 62 -2.46 16.98 -9.73
N ARG A 63 -2.60 18.29 -9.44
CA ARG A 63 -2.97 19.30 -10.45
C ARG A 63 -1.89 19.52 -11.49
N GLU A 64 -0.62 19.49 -11.13
CA GLU A 64 0.49 19.65 -12.09
C GLU A 64 0.59 18.48 -13.06
N MET A 65 0.33 17.26 -12.58
CA MET A 65 0.46 16.04 -13.38
C MET A 65 -0.78 15.77 -14.26
N THR A 66 -1.98 16.15 -13.81
CA THR A 66 -3.24 15.86 -14.52
C THR A 66 -3.85 17.08 -15.22
N GLY A 67 -3.47 18.29 -14.82
CA GLY A 67 -4.13 19.53 -15.23
C GLY A 67 -5.51 19.75 -14.60
N TRP A 68 -5.94 18.90 -13.65
CA TRP A 68 -7.28 18.97 -13.07
C TRP A 68 -7.56 20.24 -12.26
N GLY A 69 -8.85 20.57 -12.18
CA GLY A 69 -9.34 21.64 -11.32
C GLY A 69 -9.06 21.34 -9.84
N LEU A 70 -9.05 22.38 -9.00
CA LEU A 70 -8.81 22.22 -7.56
C LEU A 70 -9.77 21.24 -6.89
N LYS A 71 -11.03 21.24 -7.33
CA LYS A 71 -12.08 20.36 -6.81
C LYS A 71 -11.82 18.90 -7.13
N GLU A 72 -11.47 18.60 -8.38
CA GLU A 72 -11.19 17.23 -8.86
C GLU A 72 -9.92 16.68 -8.21
N ALA A 73 -8.84 17.47 -8.20
CA ALA A 73 -7.60 17.05 -7.57
C ALA A 73 -7.74 16.82 -6.06
N LYS A 74 -8.53 17.66 -5.37
CA LYS A 74 -8.86 17.43 -3.96
C LYS A 74 -9.60 16.11 -3.77
N LEU A 75 -10.66 15.89 -4.54
CA LEU A 75 -11.49 14.69 -4.43
C LEU A 75 -10.69 13.42 -4.73
N TYR A 76 -9.78 13.48 -5.71
CA TYR A 76 -8.87 12.39 -6.03
C TYR A 76 -7.90 12.08 -4.88
N VAL A 77 -7.22 13.10 -4.35
CA VAL A 77 -6.27 12.92 -3.24
C VAL A 77 -6.95 12.49 -1.93
N GLU A 78 -8.20 12.90 -1.69
CA GLU A 78 -9.00 12.42 -0.56
C GLU A 78 -9.43 10.96 -0.70
N ALA A 79 -9.57 10.44 -1.93
CA ALA A 79 -9.90 9.05 -2.20
C ALA A 79 -8.69 8.09 -2.14
N LEU A 80 -7.46 8.62 -2.09
CA LEU A 80 -6.20 7.87 -2.05
C LEU A 80 -5.78 7.43 -0.65
#